data_AF-A0A6N7PPA5-F1
#
_entry.id   AF-A0A6N7PPA5-F1
#
_cell.length_a   1.000
_cell.length_b   1.000
_cell.length_c   1.000
_cell.angle_alpha   90.00
_cell.angle_beta   90.00
_cell.angle_gamma   90.00
#
_symmetry.space_group_name_H-M   'P 1'
#
loop_
_entity.id
_entity.type
_entity.pdbx_description
1 polymer ?
#
loop_
_entity_poly.entity_id
_entity_poly.type
_entity_poly.pdbx_seq_one_letter_code
_entity_poly.pdbx_strand_id
1 'polypeptide(L)'
;MIMSKPKKTTSKTKRTRWIAERRLERRDAVGGIVVVRVGSPELPPGDDVWRCPFVILGLGDDSMQFGKSIDSMAALQNALIGIRSKLVQSGIPLRWEGFPEDAENDTGFHMVMPSGFGLAFEQRMEKMIQGEIEELVRPIRERHERREARRKARAKPKTE
;
A
#
# COMPACT_ATOMS: atom_id res chain seq x y z
N MET A 1 -52.42 29.63 -7.05
CA MET A 1 -51.34 29.24 -6.12
C MET A 1 -51.28 27.71 -6.12
N ILE A 2 -50.37 27.12 -6.91
CA ILE A 2 -50.26 25.66 -7.06
C ILE A 2 -49.14 25.20 -6.13
N MET A 3 -49.48 24.49 -5.05
CA MET A 3 -48.49 23.89 -4.16
C MET A 3 -47.93 22.62 -4.82
N SER A 4 -46.74 22.72 -5.39
CA SER A 4 -45.97 21.56 -5.85
C SER A 4 -45.52 20.71 -4.66
N LYS A 5 -45.91 19.44 -4.66
CA LYS A 5 -45.55 18.45 -3.64
C LYS A 5 -44.03 18.21 -3.61
N PRO A 6 -43.43 17.97 -2.44
CA PRO A 6 -41.99 17.74 -2.33
C PRO A 6 -41.62 16.40 -3.00
N LYS A 7 -40.67 16.45 -3.95
CA LYS A 7 -40.04 15.26 -4.53
C LYS A 7 -39.32 14.51 -3.41
N LYS A 8 -39.76 13.30 -3.10
CA LYS A 8 -39.04 12.36 -2.21
C LYS A 8 -37.76 11.92 -2.92
N THR A 9 -36.63 12.51 -2.56
CA THR A 9 -35.30 12.04 -2.94
C THR A 9 -34.97 10.81 -2.10
N THR A 10 -35.41 9.64 -2.56
CA THR A 10 -34.89 8.37 -2.02
C THR A 10 -33.50 8.14 -2.60
N SER A 11 -32.49 8.82 -2.05
CA SER A 11 -31.10 8.46 -2.28
C SER A 11 -30.88 7.08 -1.66
N LYS A 12 -31.01 6.02 -2.46
CA LYS A 12 -30.48 4.71 -2.09
C LYS A 12 -28.97 4.91 -1.96
N THR A 13 -28.46 5.02 -0.74
CA THR A 13 -27.02 5.03 -0.47
C THR A 13 -26.43 3.76 -1.07
N LYS A 14 -25.78 3.89 -2.23
CA LYS A 14 -25.14 2.77 -2.91
C LYS A 14 -24.04 2.28 -1.97
N ARG A 15 -24.15 1.03 -1.49
CA ARG A 15 -23.10 0.45 -0.64
C ARG A 15 -21.77 0.50 -1.39
N THR A 16 -20.71 0.98 -0.73
CA THR A 16 -19.36 0.97 -1.28
C THR A 16 -18.99 -0.44 -1.70
N ARG A 17 -18.57 -0.60 -2.94
CA ARG A 17 -18.04 -1.87 -3.45
C ARG A 17 -16.55 -1.93 -3.12
N TRP A 18 -16.18 -2.74 -2.13
CA TRP A 18 -14.78 -3.01 -1.80
C TRP A 18 -14.13 -3.85 -2.90
N ILE A 19 -12.90 -3.49 -3.29
CA ILE A 19 -12.13 -4.20 -4.33
C ILE A 19 -10.83 -4.79 -3.80
N ALA A 20 -10.33 -4.30 -2.66
CA ALA A 20 -9.13 -4.83 -2.04
C ALA A 20 -9.14 -4.60 -0.51
N GLU A 21 -8.44 -5.48 0.19
CA GLU A 21 -8.18 -5.38 1.63
C GLU A 21 -6.70 -5.73 1.89
N ARG A 22 -6.09 -5.06 2.87
CA ARG A 22 -4.77 -5.40 3.41
C ARG A 22 -4.82 -5.38 4.93
N ARG A 23 -4.28 -6.43 5.54
CA ARG A 23 -4.17 -6.58 7.00
C ARG A 23 -2.72 -6.34 7.42
N LEU A 24 -2.54 -5.51 8.44
CA LEU A 24 -1.25 -5.13 8.98
C LEU A 24 -1.25 -5.43 10.48
N GLU A 25 -0.22 -6.11 10.94
CA GLU A 25 0.01 -6.40 12.34
C GLU A 25 0.66 -5.19 13.01
N ARG A 26 0.16 -4.84 14.19
CA ARG A 26 0.76 -3.83 15.05
C ARG A 26 1.87 -4.46 15.87
N ARG A 27 3.03 -3.81 15.92
CA ARG A 27 4.16 -4.24 16.76
C ARG A 27 4.19 -3.58 18.13
N ASP A 28 3.39 -2.53 18.34
CA ASP A 28 3.23 -1.83 19.61
C ASP A 28 2.12 -2.43 20.50
N ALA A 29 1.30 -3.34 19.96
CA ALA A 29 0.18 -3.96 20.66
C ALA A 29 0.04 -5.43 20.25
N VAL A 30 0.20 -6.35 21.20
CA VAL A 30 0.07 -7.80 20.97
C VAL A 30 -1.33 -8.11 20.43
N GLY A 31 -1.39 -8.77 19.27
CA GLY A 31 -2.65 -9.10 18.59
C GLY A 31 -3.38 -7.91 17.96
N GLY A 32 -2.78 -6.71 17.98
CA GLY A 32 -3.34 -5.53 17.34
C GLY A 32 -3.28 -5.65 15.81
N ILE A 33 -4.39 -5.34 15.15
CA ILE A 33 -4.52 -5.39 13.69
C ILE A 33 -5.02 -4.06 13.16
N VAL A 34 -4.41 -3.59 12.08
CA VAL A 34 -4.90 -2.53 11.22
C VAL A 34 -5.41 -3.14 9.93
N VAL A 35 -6.63 -2.77 9.52
CA VAL A 35 -7.23 -3.25 8.27
C VAL A 35 -7.46 -2.07 7.34
N VAL A 36 -6.79 -2.10 6.19
CA VAL A 36 -7.00 -1.13 5.12
C VAL A 36 -7.93 -1.73 4.09
N ARG A 37 -9.00 -1.02 3.73
CA ARG A 37 -9.89 -1.39 2.62
C ARG A 37 -9.92 -0.32 1.57
N VAL A 38 -9.88 -0.74 0.31
CA VAL A 38 -9.98 0.12 -0.87
C VAL A 38 -11.21 -0.27 -1.66
N GLY A 39 -12.04 0.71 -1.98
CA GLY A 39 -13.24 0.53 -2.78
C GLY A 39 -13.04 0.89 -4.25
N SER A 40 -14.00 0.47 -5.07
CA SER A 40 -14.04 0.78 -6.50
C SER A 40 -14.04 2.29 -6.70
N PRO A 41 -13.19 2.86 -7.57
CA PRO A 41 -13.32 4.23 -8.01
C PRO A 41 -14.72 4.47 -8.57
N GLU A 42 -15.28 5.64 -8.27
CA GLU A 42 -16.59 6.07 -8.70
C GLU A 42 -16.58 7.56 -9.08
N LEU A 43 -17.40 7.90 -10.07
CA LEU A 43 -17.78 9.27 -10.38
C LEU A 43 -19.19 9.50 -9.83
N PRO A 44 -19.35 10.25 -8.72
CA PRO A 44 -20.67 10.50 -8.16
C PRO A 44 -21.58 11.25 -9.15
N PRO A 45 -22.90 11.00 -9.16
CA PRO A 45 -23.81 11.71 -10.06
C PRO A 45 -23.76 13.22 -9.84
N GLY A 46 -23.50 13.98 -10.90
CA GLY A 46 -23.41 15.45 -10.85
C GLY A 46 -22.05 15.99 -10.40
N ASP A 47 -21.06 15.12 -10.21
CA ASP A 47 -19.67 15.48 -9.90
C ASP A 47 -18.81 15.41 -11.17
N ASP A 48 -17.72 16.17 -11.22
CA ASP A 48 -16.71 16.14 -12.28
C ASP A 48 -15.38 15.52 -11.82
N VAL A 49 -15.29 15.17 -10.53
CA VAL A 49 -14.10 14.58 -9.90
C VAL A 49 -14.35 13.12 -9.55
N TRP A 50 -13.49 12.24 -10.05
CA TRP A 50 -13.46 10.84 -9.61
C TRP A 50 -12.99 10.73 -8.18
N ARG A 51 -13.58 9.80 -7.43
CA ARG A 51 -13.15 9.46 -6.08
C ARG A 51 -12.97 7.96 -5.90
N CYS A 52 -11.96 7.55 -5.15
CA CYS A 52 -11.75 6.19 -4.72
C CYS A 52 -11.86 6.12 -3.19
N PRO A 53 -12.91 5.48 -2.65
CA PRO A 53 -13.09 5.37 -1.21
C PRO A 53 -12.07 4.43 -0.58
N PHE A 54 -11.57 4.78 0.60
CA PHE A 54 -10.80 3.90 1.44
C PHE A 54 -11.12 4.11 2.92
N VAL A 55 -10.81 3.11 3.74
CA VAL A 55 -10.88 3.20 5.20
C VAL A 55 -9.68 2.49 5.81
N ILE A 56 -9.20 3.00 6.94
CA ILE A 56 -8.14 2.39 7.74
C ILE A 56 -8.73 2.13 9.12
N LEU A 57 -8.98 0.87 9.43
CA LEU A 57 -9.58 0.43 10.69
C LEU A 57 -8.49 0.09 11.70
N GLY A 58 -8.75 0.35 12.98
CA GLY A 58 -7.84 -0.04 14.07
C GLY A 58 -6.81 1.04 14.45
N LEU A 59 -6.97 2.26 13.90
CA LEU A 59 -6.18 3.45 14.23
C LEU A 59 -6.97 4.54 14.98
N GLY A 60 -8.23 4.27 15.32
CA GLY A 60 -9.10 5.16 16.10
C GLY A 60 -10.04 6.03 15.26
N ASP A 61 -9.58 6.53 14.11
CA ASP A 61 -10.45 7.19 13.11
C ASP A 61 -10.76 6.24 11.95
N ASP A 62 -11.89 5.54 12.08
CA ASP A 62 -12.40 4.59 11.11
C ASP A 62 -13.30 5.26 10.05
N SER A 63 -13.19 6.59 9.87
CA SER A 63 -13.98 7.32 8.88
C SER A 63 -13.61 6.95 7.44
N MET A 64 -14.62 6.96 6.58
CA MET A 64 -14.47 6.81 5.14
C MET A 64 -13.73 8.01 4.57
N GLN A 65 -12.68 7.76 3.81
CA GLN A 65 -11.87 8.76 3.14
C GLN A 65 -11.82 8.51 1.64
N PHE A 66 -11.30 9.48 0.89
CA PHE A 66 -11.34 9.43 -0.57
C PHE A 66 -10.05 9.96 -1.19
N GLY A 67 -9.43 9.16 -2.05
CA GLY A 67 -8.50 9.68 -3.05
C GLY A 67 -9.31 10.32 -4.18
N LYS A 68 -8.97 11.56 -4.59
CA LYS A 68 -9.71 12.30 -5.63
C LYS A 68 -8.80 12.60 -6.81
N SER A 69 -9.32 12.52 -8.03
CA SER A 69 -8.60 12.94 -9.24
C SER A 69 -9.55 13.15 -10.42
N ILE A 70 -9.00 13.54 -11.58
CA ILE A 70 -9.73 13.75 -12.83
C ILE A 70 -10.17 12.44 -13.50
N ASP A 71 -9.56 11.31 -13.14
CA ASP A 71 -9.88 9.99 -13.65
C ASP A 71 -9.85 8.91 -12.56
N SER A 72 -10.40 7.74 -12.89
CA SER A 72 -10.55 6.61 -11.96
C SER A 72 -9.22 5.99 -11.52
N MET A 73 -8.22 5.95 -12.40
CA MET A 73 -6.90 5.38 -12.12
C MET A 73 -6.14 6.28 -11.15
N ALA A 74 -6.08 7.58 -11.44
CA ALA A 74 -5.43 8.56 -10.61
C ALA A 74 -6.14 8.71 -9.25
N ALA A 75 -7.48 8.58 -9.19
CA ALA A 75 -8.20 8.55 -7.92
C ALA A 75 -7.80 7.34 -7.05
N LEU A 76 -7.64 6.15 -7.67
CA LEU A 76 -7.14 4.96 -6.99
C LEU A 76 -5.70 5.15 -6.49
N GLN A 77 -4.81 5.66 -7.34
CA GLN A 77 -3.43 5.98 -6.95
C GLN A 77 -3.38 6.96 -5.77
N ASN A 78 -4.19 8.03 -5.81
CA ASN A 78 -4.29 9.00 -4.73
C ASN A 78 -4.86 8.39 -3.44
N ALA A 79 -5.76 7.41 -3.52
CA ALA A 79 -6.22 6.66 -2.35
C ALA A 79 -5.06 5.88 -1.71
N LEU A 80 -4.23 5.18 -2.52
CA LEU A 80 -3.05 4.45 -2.02
C LEU A 80 -2.01 5.39 -1.39
N ILE A 81 -1.77 6.56 -1.99
CA ILE A 81 -0.88 7.61 -1.44
C ILE A 81 -1.43 8.13 -0.10
N GLY A 82 -2.74 8.41 -0.04
CA GLY A 82 -3.42 8.86 1.17
C GLY A 82 -3.33 7.83 2.30
N ILE A 83 -3.55 6.56 1.98
CA ILE A 83 -3.39 5.44 2.92
C ILE A 83 -1.98 5.44 3.49
N ARG A 84 -0.96 5.38 2.63
CA ARG A 84 0.44 5.35 3.08
C ARG A 84 0.75 6.54 3.98
N SER A 85 0.33 7.74 3.56
CA SER A 85 0.59 8.97 4.31
C SER A 85 -0.01 8.91 5.71
N LYS A 86 -1.24 8.38 5.84
CA LYS A 86 -1.89 8.21 7.14
C LYS A 86 -1.21 7.16 8.02
N LEU A 87 -0.81 6.02 7.44
CA LEU A 87 -0.07 5.00 8.19
C LEU A 87 1.28 5.54 8.70
N VAL A 88 2.03 6.27 7.87
CA VAL A 88 3.28 6.93 8.29
C VAL A 88 3.01 7.97 9.38
N GLN A 89 2.01 8.84 9.20
CA GLN A 89 1.66 9.88 10.17
C GLN A 89 1.19 9.32 11.51
N SER A 90 0.59 8.13 11.52
CA SER A 90 0.17 7.47 12.76
C SER A 90 1.33 7.15 13.70
N GLY A 91 2.56 7.01 13.16
CA GLY A 91 3.74 6.60 13.92
C GLY A 91 3.68 5.17 14.49
N ILE A 92 2.61 4.41 14.23
CA ILE A 92 2.46 3.05 14.74
C ILE A 92 3.37 2.12 13.94
N PRO A 93 4.21 1.30 14.61
CA PRO A 93 5.05 0.33 13.94
C PRO A 93 4.17 -0.82 13.42
N LEU A 94 4.12 -0.95 12.09
CA LEU A 94 3.30 -1.93 11.40
C LEU A 94 4.17 -2.95 10.68
N ARG A 95 3.59 -4.13 10.45
CA ARG A 95 4.14 -5.17 9.57
C ARG A 95 3.01 -5.73 8.72
N TRP A 96 3.30 -6.07 7.46
CA TRP A 96 2.32 -6.78 6.65
C TRP A 96 2.09 -8.20 7.22
N GLU A 97 0.84 -8.54 7.54
CA GLU A 97 0.44 -9.87 8.01
C GLU A 97 1.00 -10.97 7.07
N GLY A 98 1.68 -11.94 7.65
CA GLY A 98 2.36 -13.03 6.94
C GLY A 98 3.83 -12.77 6.56
N PHE A 99 4.37 -11.57 6.81
CA PHE A 99 5.81 -11.33 6.70
C PHE A 99 6.57 -11.91 7.91
N PRO A 100 7.86 -12.26 7.74
CA PRO A 100 8.70 -12.80 8.83
C PRO A 100 8.70 -11.94 10.09
N GLU A 101 8.89 -12.57 11.25
CA GLU A 101 8.82 -11.85 12.53
C GLU A 101 9.89 -10.76 12.69
N ASP A 102 11.05 -11.01 12.09
CA ASP A 102 12.23 -10.15 12.03
C ASP A 102 12.18 -9.12 10.89
N ALA A 103 11.08 -9.07 10.12
CA ALA A 103 10.89 -8.01 9.14
C ALA A 103 10.83 -6.63 9.82
N GLU A 104 11.45 -5.66 9.16
CA GLU A 104 11.41 -4.26 9.56
C GLU A 104 9.99 -3.68 9.47
N ASN A 105 9.78 -2.52 10.09
CA ASN A 105 8.50 -1.84 10.05
C ASN A 105 8.16 -1.43 8.61
N ASP A 106 6.97 -1.80 8.16
CA ASP A 106 6.47 -1.49 6.83
C ASP A 106 4.99 -1.12 6.90
N THR A 107 4.62 -0.05 6.20
CA THR A 107 3.22 0.35 6.03
C THR A 107 2.42 -0.64 5.17
N GLY A 108 3.10 -1.48 4.39
CA GLY A 108 2.51 -2.28 3.33
C GLY A 108 2.03 -1.45 2.15
N PHE A 109 2.43 -0.19 1.98
CA PHE A 109 2.05 0.63 0.82
C PHE A 109 3.26 1.37 0.27
N HIS A 110 3.46 1.28 -1.05
CA HIS A 110 4.63 1.85 -1.71
C HIS A 110 4.62 3.38 -1.66
N MET A 111 5.80 3.96 -1.45
CA MET A 111 6.01 5.38 -1.71
C MET A 111 5.90 5.61 -3.22
N VAL A 112 5.04 6.56 -3.62
CA VAL A 112 4.97 6.98 -5.02
C VAL A 112 5.96 8.11 -5.22
N MET A 113 6.78 8.01 -6.27
CA MET A 113 7.66 9.10 -6.68
C MET A 113 6.83 10.32 -7.07
N PRO A 114 7.14 11.52 -6.56
CA PRO A 114 6.41 12.73 -6.94
C PRO A 114 6.44 12.92 -8.46
N SER A 115 5.27 12.98 -9.07
CA SER A 115 5.13 13.36 -10.48
C SER A 115 5.35 14.87 -10.63
N GLY A 116 5.81 15.29 -11.82
CA GLY A 116 5.99 16.72 -12.16
C GLY A 116 7.45 17.20 -12.24
N PHE A 117 8.42 16.41 -11.77
CA PHE A 117 9.84 16.69 -11.97
C PHE A 117 10.42 16.13 -13.29
N GLY A 118 9.57 15.42 -14.05
CA GLY A 118 9.90 14.83 -15.34
C GLY A 118 10.65 13.49 -15.26
N LEU A 119 10.60 12.74 -16.36
CA LEU A 119 11.14 11.38 -16.46
C LEU A 119 12.62 11.26 -16.07
N ALA A 120 13.43 12.28 -16.39
CA ALA A 120 14.84 12.27 -16.05
C ALA A 120 15.09 12.27 -14.54
N PHE A 121 14.22 12.91 -13.74
CA PHE A 121 14.30 12.85 -12.29
C PHE A 121 13.91 11.46 -11.78
N GLU A 122 12.80 10.91 -12.29
CA GLU A 122 12.32 9.57 -11.94
C GLU A 122 13.40 8.51 -12.19
N GLN A 123 13.99 8.49 -13.37
CA GLN A 123 15.07 7.54 -13.74
C GLN A 123 16.30 7.68 -12.84
N ARG A 124 16.65 8.90 -12.41
CA ARG A 124 17.77 9.10 -11.47
C ARG A 124 17.45 8.50 -10.10
N MET A 125 16.24 8.68 -9.61
CA MET A 125 15.81 8.11 -8.33
C MET A 125 15.69 6.59 -8.39
N GLU A 126 15.13 6.05 -9.48
CA GLU A 126 15.09 4.60 -9.73
C GLU A 126 16.49 3.98 -9.73
N LYS A 127 17.45 4.63 -10.41
CA LYS A 127 18.84 4.16 -10.44
C LYS A 127 19.48 4.16 -9.06
N MET A 128 19.20 5.17 -8.24
CA MET A 128 19.68 5.25 -6.86
C MET A 128 19.09 4.10 -6.02
N ILE A 129 17.77 3.90 -6.09
CA ILE A 129 17.08 2.80 -5.39
C ILE A 129 17.66 1.44 -5.80
N GLN A 130 17.86 1.21 -7.11
CA GLN A 130 18.43 -0.03 -7.61
C GLN A 130 19.86 -0.26 -7.10
N GLY A 131 20.66 0.80 -6.95
CA GLY A 131 21.98 0.73 -6.33
C GLY A 131 21.92 0.27 -4.88
N GLU A 132 21.04 0.87 -4.08
CA GLU A 132 20.84 0.47 -2.67
C GLU A 132 20.36 -0.98 -2.53
N ILE A 133 19.45 -1.42 -3.41
CA ILE A 133 18.99 -2.81 -3.43
C ILE A 133 20.17 -3.77 -3.67
N GLU A 134 21.04 -3.47 -4.63
CA GLU A 134 22.20 -4.31 -4.93
C GLU A 134 23.18 -4.37 -3.74
N GLU A 135 23.45 -3.24 -3.09
CA GLU A 135 24.31 -3.18 -1.91
C GLU A 135 23.77 -4.05 -0.75
N LEU A 136 22.45 -4.04 -0.53
CA LEU A 136 21.79 -4.88 0.49
C LEU A 136 21.79 -6.37 0.12
N VAL A 137 21.60 -6.71 -1.15
CA VAL A 137 21.49 -8.11 -1.62
C VAL A 137 22.85 -8.77 -1.78
N ARG A 138 23.90 -8.03 -2.14
CA ARG A 138 25.27 -8.55 -2.35
C ARG A 138 25.77 -9.47 -1.21
N PRO A 139 25.76 -9.08 0.07
CA PRO A 139 26.24 -9.94 1.16
C PRO A 139 25.35 -11.17 1.40
N ILE A 140 24.08 -11.14 1.00
CA ILE A 140 23.18 -12.29 1.08
C ILE A 140 23.55 -13.29 -0.02
N ARG A 141 23.74 -12.80 -1.25
CA ARG A 141 24.18 -13.60 -2.40
C ARG A 141 25.53 -14.27 -2.16
N GLU A 142 26.53 -13.53 -1.70
CA GLU A 142 27.85 -14.09 -1.39
C GLU A 142 27.78 -15.20 -0.32
N ARG A 143 26.97 -15.00 0.73
CA ARG A 143 26.77 -16.02 1.77
C ARG A 143 26.12 -17.27 1.20
N HIS A 144 25.14 -17.13 0.32
CA HIS A 144 24.49 -18.24 -0.36
C HIS A 144 25.47 -19.02 -1.25
N GLU A 145 26.23 -18.32 -2.09
CA GLU A 145 27.25 -18.92 -2.96
C GLU A 145 28.33 -19.67 -2.14
N ARG A 146 28.81 -19.08 -1.04
CA ARG A 146 29.76 -19.75 -0.12
C ARG A 146 29.17 -21.02 0.52
N ARG A 147 27.88 -21.01 0.89
CA ARG A 147 27.19 -22.18 1.46
C ARG A 147 27.06 -23.30 0.42
N GLU A 148 26.65 -22.95 -0.80
CA GLU A 148 26.54 -23.88 -1.92
C GLU A 148 27.89 -24.50 -2.29
N ALA A 149 28.96 -23.70 -2.35
CA ALA A 149 30.32 -24.20 -2.61
C ALA A 149 30.79 -25.19 -1.52
N ARG A 150 30.54 -24.88 -0.24
CA ARG A 150 30.84 -25.78 0.89
C ARG A 150 30.03 -27.09 0.82
N ARG A 151 28.75 -27.01 0.44
CA ARG A 151 27.90 -28.20 0.27
C ARG A 151 28.43 -29.09 -0.84
N LYS A 152 28.77 -28.53 -2.00
CA LYS A 152 29.37 -29.25 -3.13
C LYS A 152 30.73 -29.88 -2.78
N ALA A 153 31.56 -29.17 -2.02
CA ALA A 153 32.85 -29.70 -1.55
C ALA A 153 32.68 -30.90 -0.60
N ARG A 154 31.67 -30.87 0.30
CA ARG A 154 31.34 -31.98 1.20
C ARG A 154 30.69 -33.18 0.49
N ALA A 155 30.04 -32.97 -0.64
CA ALA A 155 29.37 -34.01 -1.42
C ALA A 155 30.31 -34.76 -2.39
N LYS A 156 31.56 -34.34 -2.58
CA LYS A 156 32.53 -35.11 -3.36
C LYS A 156 32.99 -36.33 -2.55
N PRO A 157 32.86 -37.57 -3.08
CA PRO A 157 33.37 -38.75 -2.40
C PRO A 157 34.89 -38.70 -2.33
N LYS A 158 35.48 -39.20 -1.24
CA LYS A 158 36.92 -39.47 -1.18
C LYS A 158 37.22 -40.57 -2.20
N THR A 159 37.92 -40.23 -3.28
CA THR A 159 38.56 -41.22 -4.15
C THR A 159 39.66 -41.91 -3.36
N GLU A 160 39.54 -43.23 -3.21
CA GLU A 160 40.59 -44.15 -2.76
C GLU A 160 41.74 -44.23 -3.76
#